data_AF-A0A2S7VY65-F1
#
_entry.id   AF-A0A2S7VY65-F1
#
_cell.length_a   1.000
_cell.length_b   1.000
_cell.length_c   1.000
_cell.angle_alpha   90.00
_cell.angle_beta   90.00
_cell.angle_gamma   90.00
#
_symmetry.space_group_name_H-M   'P 1'
#
loop_
_entity.id
_entity.type
_entity.pdbx_description
1 polymer ?
#
loop_
_entity_poly.entity_id
_entity_poly.type
_entity_poly.pdbx_seq_one_letter_code
_entity_poly.pdbx_strand_id
1 'polypeptide(L)'
;MDKPILKDSLKLFDHFGSIKSRSMFGGFGIFSGDTMFALVVNDKLHLRANAETEKEFKQAGLEPYVYKKRGFPVVTKHYAIPDQWWDEPTKIVAQGRYSLDAAEKDKQEKESCVPDRIKDLPNLRLSNERMLKKAGINTIEQLLAVGSLGAYKALQESQTSPLSIELLWALEGAISGQHWSVIPEQRRNELLSALS
;
A
#
# COMPACT_ATOMS: atom_id res chain seq x y z
N MET A 1 -13.53 21.69 -19.44
CA MET A 1 -14.17 20.72 -20.33
C MET A 1 -14.90 19.74 -19.46
N ASP A 2 -16.23 19.71 -19.54
CA ASP A 2 -17.03 18.70 -18.89
C ASP A 2 -16.49 17.33 -19.28
N LYS A 3 -16.20 16.48 -18.29
CA LYS A 3 -15.76 15.10 -18.52
C LYS A 3 -17.00 14.21 -18.37
N PRO A 4 -17.82 14.05 -19.42
CA PRO A 4 -19.10 13.33 -19.33
C PRO A 4 -18.89 11.95 -18.72
N ILE A 5 -17.84 11.25 -19.15
CA ILE A 5 -17.51 9.90 -18.69
C ILE A 5 -17.28 9.84 -17.17
N LEU A 6 -16.62 10.83 -16.56
CA LEU A 6 -16.46 10.83 -15.10
C LEU A 6 -17.80 10.99 -14.40
N LYS A 7 -18.61 11.96 -14.84
CA LYS A 7 -19.92 12.22 -14.25
C LYS A 7 -20.85 11.02 -14.40
N ASP A 8 -20.85 10.39 -15.58
CA ASP A 8 -21.70 9.24 -15.88
C ASP A 8 -21.21 7.99 -15.14
N SER A 9 -19.89 7.78 -15.04
CA SER A 9 -19.33 6.70 -14.20
C SER A 9 -19.70 6.87 -12.73
N LEU A 10 -19.62 8.08 -12.19
CA LEU A 10 -19.98 8.34 -10.79
C LEU A 10 -21.47 8.06 -10.54
N LYS A 11 -22.35 8.48 -11.44
CA LYS A 11 -23.78 8.17 -11.36
C LYS A 11 -24.05 6.67 -11.46
N LEU A 12 -23.35 5.99 -12.36
CA LEU A 12 -23.53 4.55 -12.59
C LEU A 12 -23.20 3.74 -11.33
N PHE A 13 -22.18 4.15 -10.58
CA PHE A 13 -21.73 3.45 -9.37
C PHE A 13 -22.31 3.99 -8.06
N ASP A 14 -23.24 4.96 -8.10
CA ASP A 14 -23.77 5.64 -6.89
C ASP A 14 -24.38 4.66 -5.86
N HIS A 15 -24.85 3.50 -6.33
CA HIS A 15 -25.39 2.44 -5.49
C HIS A 15 -24.33 1.52 -4.86
N PHE A 16 -23.03 1.80 -5.03
CA PHE A 16 -21.94 1.06 -4.37
C PHE A 16 -21.59 1.61 -2.98
N GLY A 17 -22.34 2.58 -2.48
CA GLY A 17 -22.11 3.22 -1.19
C GLY A 17 -21.58 4.64 -1.37
N SER A 18 -20.67 5.08 -0.50
CA SER A 18 -20.12 6.43 -0.58
C SER A 18 -19.08 6.54 -1.69
N ILE A 19 -19.53 6.84 -2.90
CA ILE A 19 -18.66 7.05 -4.06
C ILE A 19 -17.96 8.41 -4.00
N LYS A 20 -16.65 8.40 -4.19
CA LYS A 20 -15.82 9.61 -4.25
C LYS A 20 -14.83 9.53 -5.41
N SER A 21 -14.54 10.67 -6.04
CA SER A 21 -13.45 10.79 -7.02
C SER A 21 -12.26 11.57 -6.46
N ARG A 22 -11.03 11.16 -6.78
CA ARG A 22 -9.80 11.89 -6.44
C ARG A 22 -8.82 11.87 -7.61
N SER A 23 -7.95 12.88 -7.71
CA SER A 23 -6.89 12.92 -8.71
C SER A 23 -5.92 11.75 -8.51
N MET A 24 -5.84 10.83 -9.46
CA MET A 24 -4.99 9.63 -9.42
C MET A 24 -4.41 9.34 -10.80
N PHE A 25 -3.11 9.09 -10.86
CA PHE A 25 -2.43 8.64 -12.09
C PHE A 25 -2.69 9.52 -13.32
N GLY A 26 -2.78 10.85 -13.14
CA GLY A 26 -3.08 11.79 -14.24
C GLY A 26 -4.55 11.84 -14.67
N GLY A 27 -5.42 11.04 -14.05
CA GLY A 27 -6.87 11.05 -14.23
C GLY A 27 -7.61 11.16 -12.90
N PHE A 28 -8.78 10.53 -12.84
CA PHE A 28 -9.64 10.51 -11.65
C PHE A 28 -9.91 9.07 -11.20
N GLY A 29 -9.37 8.71 -10.05
CA GLY A 29 -9.71 7.45 -9.39
C GLY A 29 -11.09 7.55 -8.76
N ILE A 30 -11.88 6.50 -8.89
CA ILE A 30 -13.20 6.33 -8.30
C ILE A 30 -13.08 5.32 -7.15
N PHE A 31 -13.61 5.72 -6.00
CA PHE A 31 -13.48 5.02 -4.72
C PHE A 31 -14.87 4.76 -4.14
N SER A 32 -15.07 3.59 -3.54
CA SER A 32 -16.11 3.39 -2.54
C SER A 32 -15.45 3.32 -1.17
N GLY A 33 -15.80 4.24 -0.26
CA GLY A 33 -15.09 4.41 1.01
C GLY A 33 -13.63 4.83 0.77
N ASP A 34 -12.68 3.94 1.10
CA ASP A 34 -11.24 4.11 0.85
C ASP A 34 -10.68 3.14 -0.20
N THR A 35 -11.53 2.29 -0.81
CA THR A 35 -11.14 1.31 -1.81
C THR A 35 -11.30 1.87 -3.22
N MET A 36 -10.19 2.00 -3.94
CA MET A 36 -10.18 2.36 -5.37
C MET A 36 -10.48 1.12 -6.22
N PHE A 37 -11.51 1.23 -7.08
CA PHE A 37 -11.93 0.16 -7.98
C PHE A 37 -12.00 0.57 -9.46
N ALA A 38 -12.01 1.87 -9.75
CA ALA A 38 -12.03 2.35 -11.14
C ALA A 38 -11.20 3.63 -11.33
N LEU A 39 -10.84 3.90 -12.58
CA LEU A 39 -10.05 5.07 -13.00
C LEU A 39 -10.62 5.65 -14.30
N VAL A 40 -10.87 6.95 -14.32
CA VAL A 40 -11.21 7.68 -15.54
C VAL A 40 -10.00 8.47 -16.00
N VAL A 41 -9.42 8.07 -17.13
CA VAL A 41 -8.26 8.70 -17.74
C VAL A 41 -8.31 8.53 -19.25
N ASN A 42 -7.74 9.46 -20.01
CA ASN A 42 -7.80 9.48 -21.48
C ASN A 42 -9.23 9.29 -22.03
N ASP A 43 -10.21 9.93 -21.38
CA ASP A 43 -11.64 9.81 -21.69
C ASP A 43 -12.12 8.37 -21.81
N LYS A 44 -11.63 7.49 -20.92
CA LYS A 44 -12.09 6.10 -20.81
C LYS A 44 -12.24 5.72 -19.35
N LEU A 45 -13.28 4.93 -19.08
CA LEU A 45 -13.44 4.24 -17.81
C LEU A 45 -12.55 2.99 -17.80
N HIS A 46 -11.78 2.84 -16.75
CA HIS A 46 -10.94 1.68 -16.52
C HIS A 46 -11.37 1.01 -15.22
N LEU A 47 -11.47 -0.31 -15.21
CA LEU A 47 -11.73 -1.09 -14.00
C LEU A 47 -10.43 -1.67 -13.47
N ARG A 48 -10.32 -1.77 -12.14
CA ARG A 48 -9.17 -2.39 -11.48
C ARG A 48 -9.24 -3.91 -11.64
N ALA A 49 -8.19 -4.49 -12.19
CA ALA A 49 -7.96 -5.93 -12.17
C ALA A 49 -7.47 -6.39 -10.79
N ASN A 50 -7.90 -7.59 -10.42
CA ASN A 50 -7.37 -8.36 -9.29
C ASN A 50 -6.24 -9.30 -9.76
N ALA A 51 -5.65 -10.07 -8.85
CA ALA A 51 -4.52 -10.94 -9.18
C ALA A 51 -4.83 -12.04 -10.21
N GLU A 52 -6.08 -12.50 -10.29
CA GLU A 52 -6.53 -13.52 -11.24
C GLU A 52 -6.80 -12.91 -12.61
N THR A 53 -7.66 -11.90 -12.67
CA THR A 53 -8.01 -11.17 -13.89
C THR A 53 -6.81 -10.48 -14.53
N GLU A 54 -5.84 -9.99 -13.75
CA GLU A 54 -4.61 -9.43 -14.29
C GLU A 54 -3.79 -10.47 -15.07
N LYS A 55 -3.76 -11.73 -14.60
CA LYS A 55 -3.09 -12.83 -15.31
C LYS A 55 -3.81 -13.17 -16.61
N GLU A 56 -5.13 -13.30 -16.56
CA GLU A 56 -5.96 -13.58 -17.74
C GLU A 56 -5.82 -12.48 -18.80
N PHE A 57 -5.89 -11.22 -18.40
CA PHE A 57 -5.76 -10.08 -19.30
C PHE A 57 -4.38 -10.03 -19.94
N LYS A 58 -3.32 -10.29 -19.17
CA LYS A 58 -1.96 -10.38 -19.72
C LYS A 58 -1.80 -11.54 -20.71
N GLN A 59 -2.40 -12.70 -20.43
CA GLN A 59 -2.39 -13.84 -21.35
C GLN A 59 -3.16 -13.56 -22.63
N ALA A 60 -4.24 -12.77 -22.55
CA ALA A 60 -5.02 -12.31 -23.69
C ALA A 60 -4.39 -11.12 -24.45
N GLY A 61 -3.20 -10.64 -24.04
CA GLY A 61 -2.51 -9.51 -24.68
C GLY A 61 -3.13 -8.13 -24.38
N LEU A 62 -3.97 -8.03 -23.35
CA LEU A 62 -4.50 -6.74 -22.89
C LEU A 62 -3.47 -6.01 -22.04
N GLU A 63 -3.39 -4.70 -22.23
CA GLU A 63 -2.44 -3.84 -21.52
C GLU A 63 -3.13 -2.99 -20.45
N PRO A 64 -2.54 -2.88 -19.24
CA PRO A 64 -3.02 -1.95 -18.24
C PRO A 64 -2.66 -0.51 -18.61
N TYR A 65 -3.35 0.45 -18.04
CA TYR A 65 -2.98 1.85 -18.12
C TYR A 65 -1.60 2.10 -17.49
N VAL A 66 -0.71 2.73 -18.25
CA VAL A 66 0.64 3.13 -17.82
C VAL A 66 0.69 4.64 -17.62
N TYR A 67 0.84 5.06 -16.37
CA TYR A 67 1.01 6.47 -16.02
C TYR A 67 2.47 6.89 -16.10
N LYS A 68 2.77 8.08 -16.63
CA LYS A 68 4.13 8.63 -16.65
C LYS A 68 4.29 9.69 -15.56
N LYS A 69 5.13 9.43 -14.56
CA LYS A 69 5.48 10.39 -13.51
C LYS A 69 6.92 10.84 -13.69
N ARG A 70 7.13 12.11 -14.08
CA ARG A 70 8.46 12.69 -14.32
C ARG A 70 9.32 11.84 -15.28
N GLY A 71 8.71 11.34 -16.35
CA GLY A 71 9.37 10.48 -17.33
C GLY A 71 9.43 8.98 -16.97
N PHE A 72 9.18 8.60 -15.71
CA PHE A 72 9.18 7.20 -15.30
C PHE A 72 7.81 6.54 -15.46
N PRO A 73 7.72 5.34 -16.07
CA PRO A 73 6.47 4.60 -16.21
C PRO A 73 6.04 3.96 -14.88
N VAL A 74 4.76 4.11 -14.55
CA VAL A 74 4.08 3.47 -13.45
C VAL A 74 2.96 2.62 -14.05
N VAL A 75 3.20 1.32 -14.14
CA VAL A 75 2.21 0.35 -14.63
C VAL A 75 1.14 0.19 -13.55
N THR A 76 -0.11 0.48 -13.88
CA THR A 76 -1.23 0.34 -12.95
C THR A 76 -1.92 -1.01 -13.10
N LYS A 77 -2.94 -1.27 -12.27
CA LYS A 77 -3.84 -2.43 -12.41
C LYS A 77 -5.15 -2.08 -13.12
N HIS A 78 -5.23 -0.94 -13.82
CA HIS A 78 -6.49 -0.45 -14.39
C HIS A 78 -6.54 -0.72 -15.89
N TYR A 79 -7.58 -1.40 -16.35
CA TYR A 79 -7.77 -1.78 -17.75
C TYR A 79 -8.99 -1.06 -18.31
N ALA A 80 -8.84 -0.46 -19.49
CA ALA A 80 -9.94 0.25 -20.15
C ALA A 80 -11.05 -0.73 -20.48
N ILE A 81 -12.29 -0.37 -20.15
CA ILE A 81 -13.43 -1.16 -20.62
C ILE A 81 -13.65 -0.87 -22.12
N PRO A 82 -14.18 -1.83 -22.90
CA PRO A 82 -14.62 -1.58 -24.26
C PRO A 82 -15.71 -0.53 -24.32
N ASP A 83 -15.65 0.38 -25.30
CA ASP A 83 -16.63 1.48 -25.44
C ASP A 83 -18.07 0.95 -25.64
N GLN A 84 -18.23 -0.18 -26.34
CA GLN A 84 -19.50 -0.88 -26.53
C GLN A 84 -20.20 -1.31 -25.22
N TRP A 85 -19.49 -1.37 -24.09
CA TRP A 85 -20.14 -1.70 -22.80
C TRP A 85 -21.04 -0.57 -22.31
N TRP A 86 -20.88 0.67 -22.80
CA TRP A 86 -21.75 1.78 -22.44
C TRP A 86 -23.18 1.60 -22.95
N ASP A 87 -23.39 0.77 -23.98
CA ASP A 87 -24.71 0.36 -24.46
C ASP A 87 -25.38 -0.66 -23.52
N GLU A 88 -24.61 -1.28 -22.60
CA GLU A 88 -25.06 -2.25 -21.61
C GLU A 88 -24.65 -1.84 -20.17
N PRO A 89 -25.24 -0.76 -19.58
CA PRO A 89 -24.78 -0.23 -18.29
C PRO A 89 -24.78 -1.24 -17.14
N THR A 90 -25.70 -2.21 -17.16
CA THR A 90 -25.79 -3.30 -16.16
C THR A 90 -24.53 -4.17 -16.13
N LYS A 91 -23.88 -4.36 -17.29
CA LYS A 91 -22.62 -5.11 -17.40
C LYS A 91 -21.47 -4.34 -16.74
N ILE A 92 -21.38 -3.03 -16.99
CA ILE A 92 -20.37 -2.17 -16.36
C ILE A 92 -20.56 -2.18 -14.84
N VAL A 93 -21.81 -2.09 -14.37
CA VAL A 93 -22.13 -2.19 -12.94
C VAL A 93 -21.69 -3.53 -12.37
N ALA A 94 -22.05 -4.65 -13.00
CA ALA A 94 -21.66 -5.98 -12.52
C ALA A 94 -20.12 -6.13 -12.42
N GLN A 95 -19.40 -5.68 -13.44
CA GLN A 95 -17.93 -5.73 -13.48
C GLN A 95 -17.29 -4.75 -12.49
N GLY A 96 -17.88 -3.57 -12.30
CA GLY A 96 -17.46 -2.62 -11.29
C GLY A 96 -17.62 -3.17 -9.87
N ARG A 97 -18.72 -3.89 -9.60
CA ARG A 97 -18.94 -4.55 -8.31
C ARG A 97 -17.90 -5.63 -8.07
N TYR A 98 -17.69 -6.51 -9.05
CA TYR A 98 -16.66 -7.54 -8.97
C TYR A 98 -15.26 -6.94 -8.72
N SER A 99 -14.92 -5.85 -9.40
CA SER A 99 -13.66 -5.12 -9.21
C SER A 99 -13.53 -4.54 -7.80
N LEU A 100 -14.62 -3.97 -7.25
CA LEU A 100 -14.66 -3.43 -5.90
C LEU A 100 -14.48 -4.53 -4.85
N ASP A 101 -15.27 -5.61 -4.93
CA ASP A 101 -15.24 -6.70 -3.97
C ASP A 101 -13.85 -7.37 -3.95
N ALA A 102 -13.24 -7.56 -5.13
CA ALA A 102 -11.88 -8.07 -5.22
C ALA A 102 -10.83 -7.08 -4.69
N ALA A 103 -11.01 -5.78 -4.89
CA ALA A 103 -10.13 -4.75 -4.35
C ALA A 103 -10.22 -4.64 -2.82
N GLU A 104 -11.39 -4.88 -2.23
CA GLU A 104 -11.59 -4.97 -0.79
C GLU A 104 -10.95 -6.24 -0.23
N LYS A 105 -11.09 -7.38 -0.91
CA LYS A 105 -10.42 -8.62 -0.54
C LYS A 105 -8.90 -8.50 -0.58
N ASP A 106 -8.34 -7.95 -1.66
CA ASP A 106 -6.90 -7.64 -1.78
C ASP A 106 -6.40 -6.80 -0.58
N LYS A 107 -7.21 -5.82 -0.16
CA LYS A 107 -6.88 -4.92 0.97
C LYS A 107 -6.90 -5.70 2.28
N GLN A 108 -7.95 -6.49 2.53
CA GLN A 108 -8.07 -7.32 3.72
C GLN A 108 -6.95 -8.36 3.80
N GLU A 109 -6.62 -9.04 2.69
CA GLU A 109 -5.50 -9.99 2.63
C GLU A 109 -4.18 -9.30 2.96
N LYS A 110 -3.93 -8.11 2.40
CA LYS A 110 -2.73 -7.33 2.68
C LYS A 110 -2.65 -6.85 4.13
N GLU A 111 -3.78 -6.46 4.73
CA GLU A 111 -3.86 -6.07 6.14
C GLU A 111 -3.75 -7.27 7.10
N SER A 112 -4.21 -8.45 6.67
CA SER A 112 -4.14 -9.70 7.44
C SER A 112 -2.78 -10.40 7.36
N CYS A 113 -1.99 -10.09 6.33
CA CYS A 113 -0.64 -10.62 6.19
C CYS A 113 0.26 -9.95 7.23
N VAL A 114 0.44 -10.64 8.37
CA VAL A 114 1.47 -10.30 9.34
C VAL A 114 2.81 -10.28 8.60
N PRO A 115 3.64 -9.23 8.74
CA PRO A 115 4.95 -9.22 8.12
C PRO A 115 5.71 -10.49 8.52
N ASP A 116 6.14 -11.31 7.55
CA ASP A 116 6.92 -12.54 7.84
C ASP A 116 8.39 -12.23 8.16
N ARG A 117 8.85 -11.03 7.82
CA ARG A 117 10.27 -10.63 7.95
C ARG A 117 10.43 -9.27 8.60
N ILE A 118 11.51 -9.13 9.35
CA ILE A 118 11.90 -7.89 10.03
C ILE A 118 11.96 -6.71 9.05
N LYS A 119 12.45 -6.92 7.81
CA LYS A 119 12.55 -5.85 6.81
C LYS A 119 11.19 -5.30 6.35
N ASP A 120 10.11 -6.03 6.60
CA ASP A 120 8.75 -5.69 6.20
C ASP A 120 7.97 -5.00 7.33
N LEU A 121 8.57 -4.90 8.53
CA LEU A 121 8.06 -4.07 9.60
C LEU A 121 8.20 -2.58 9.25
N PRO A 122 7.33 -1.71 9.80
CA PRO A 122 7.45 -0.27 9.65
C PRO A 122 8.84 0.24 9.98
N ASN A 123 9.33 1.23 9.22
CA ASN A 123 10.61 1.91 9.44
C ASN A 123 11.87 1.05 9.21
N LEU A 124 11.72 -0.27 9.00
CA LEU A 124 12.84 -1.16 8.79
C LEU A 124 13.12 -1.39 7.30
N ARG A 125 14.38 -1.71 7.01
CA ARG A 125 14.89 -2.01 5.67
C ARG A 125 15.71 -3.28 5.74
N LEU A 126 16.04 -3.85 4.57
CA LEU A 126 16.91 -5.00 4.46
C LEU A 126 18.27 -4.80 5.16
N SER A 127 18.81 -3.58 5.18
CA SER A 127 20.02 -3.23 5.94
C SER A 127 19.85 -3.48 7.43
N ASN A 128 18.72 -3.07 8.01
CA ASN A 128 18.43 -3.20 9.44
C ASN A 128 18.25 -4.67 9.80
N GLU A 129 17.54 -5.45 8.97
CA GLU A 129 17.40 -6.90 9.16
C GLU A 129 18.77 -7.60 9.16
N ARG A 130 19.68 -7.23 8.25
CA ARG A 130 21.04 -7.80 8.23
C ARG A 130 21.83 -7.47 9.49
N MET A 131 21.70 -6.24 9.99
CA MET A 131 22.33 -5.82 11.24
C MET A 131 21.77 -6.60 12.43
N LEU A 132 20.45 -6.70 12.54
CA LEU A 132 19.77 -7.43 13.61
C LEU A 132 20.15 -8.92 13.60
N LYS A 133 20.21 -9.55 12.42
CA LYS A 133 20.69 -10.93 12.28
C LYS A 133 22.13 -11.12 12.77
N LYS A 134 23.03 -10.18 12.48
CA LYS A 134 24.41 -10.20 13.01
C LYS A 134 24.46 -10.06 14.52
N ALA A 135 23.52 -9.32 15.10
CA ALA A 135 23.34 -9.19 16.55
C ALA A 135 22.51 -10.33 17.17
N GLY A 136 22.20 -11.40 16.42
CA GLY A 136 21.47 -12.58 16.93
C GLY A 136 19.95 -12.49 16.87
N ILE A 137 19.39 -11.37 16.40
CA ILE A 137 17.93 -11.16 16.26
C ILE A 137 17.50 -11.52 14.84
N ASN A 138 17.02 -12.75 14.67
CA ASN A 138 16.73 -13.35 13.37
C ASN A 138 15.26 -13.29 12.97
N THR A 139 14.35 -13.21 13.94
CA THR A 139 12.91 -13.23 13.71
C THR A 139 12.20 -12.03 14.34
N ILE A 140 10.95 -11.80 13.95
CA ILE A 140 10.14 -10.72 14.51
C ILE A 140 9.78 -11.02 15.96
N GLU A 141 9.50 -12.27 16.31
CA GLU A 141 9.22 -12.68 17.68
C GLU A 141 10.40 -12.37 18.60
N GLN A 142 11.63 -12.61 18.14
CA GLN A 142 12.84 -12.26 18.89
C GLN A 142 12.97 -10.74 19.07
N LEU A 143 12.70 -9.97 18.01
CA LEU A 143 12.73 -8.50 18.10
C LEU A 143 11.69 -7.98 19.09
N LEU A 144 10.47 -8.52 19.08
CA LEU A 144 9.40 -8.17 20.02
C LEU A 144 9.77 -8.55 21.46
N ALA A 145 10.34 -9.74 21.66
CA ALA A 145 10.74 -10.23 22.99
C ALA A 145 11.89 -9.41 23.60
N VAL A 146 12.88 -9.02 22.79
CA VAL A 146 14.02 -8.21 23.23
C VAL A 146 13.63 -6.74 23.42
N GLY A 147 12.66 -6.25 22.65
CA GLY A 147 12.25 -4.85 22.65
C GLY A 147 13.20 -3.93 21.87
N SER A 148 12.77 -2.69 21.65
CA SER A 148 13.52 -1.70 20.85
C SER A 148 14.86 -1.33 21.47
N LEU A 149 14.88 -1.11 22.78
CA LEU A 149 16.09 -0.74 23.53
C LEU A 149 17.10 -1.88 23.58
N GLY A 150 16.65 -3.11 23.85
CA GLY A 150 17.52 -4.28 23.86
C GLY A 150 18.12 -4.55 22.48
N ALA A 151 17.31 -4.43 21.43
CA ALA A 151 17.78 -4.59 20.06
C ALA A 151 18.80 -3.51 19.69
N TYR A 152 18.56 -2.25 20.09
CA TYR A 152 19.51 -1.16 19.86
C TYR A 152 20.84 -1.38 20.58
N LYS A 153 20.83 -1.83 21.84
CA LYS A 153 22.04 -2.18 22.61
C LYS A 153 22.81 -3.34 21.97
N ALA A 154 22.12 -4.41 21.59
CA ALA A 154 22.76 -5.54 20.88
C ALA A 154 23.40 -5.11 19.54
N LEU A 155 22.75 -4.17 18.84
CA LEU A 155 23.31 -3.59 17.62
C LEU A 155 24.56 -2.74 17.91
N GLN A 156 24.57 -1.94 18.99
CA GLN A 156 25.75 -1.15 19.40
C GLN A 156 26.94 -2.04 19.74
N GLU A 157 26.71 -3.18 20.40
CA GLU A 157 27.78 -4.14 20.74
C GLU A 157 28.34 -4.85 19.50
N SER A 158 27.50 -5.15 18.52
CA SER A 158 27.90 -5.87 17.30
C SER A 158 28.53 -5.00 16.21
N GLN A 159 28.35 -3.68 16.29
CA GLN A 159 28.78 -2.72 15.25
C GLN A 159 30.06 -2.02 15.65
N THR A 160 30.94 -1.80 14.66
CA THR A 160 32.19 -1.06 14.85
C THR A 160 31.98 0.46 14.81
N SER A 161 30.88 0.92 14.23
CA SER A 161 30.57 2.34 14.03
C SER A 161 29.40 2.79 14.91
N PRO A 162 29.39 4.06 15.37
CA PRO A 162 28.29 4.60 16.16
C PRO A 162 26.98 4.58 15.37
N LEU A 163 25.91 4.11 16.01
CA LEU A 163 24.58 4.03 15.41
C LEU A 163 23.77 5.30 15.68
N SER A 164 22.99 5.73 14.69
CA SER A 164 22.06 6.87 14.86
C SER A 164 20.98 6.54 15.89
N ILE A 165 20.63 7.51 16.74
CA ILE A 165 19.49 7.41 17.65
C ILE A 165 18.17 7.23 16.90
N GLU A 166 18.08 7.68 15.64
CA GLU A 166 16.90 7.46 14.80
C GLU A 166 16.61 5.98 14.59
N LEU A 167 17.63 5.10 14.67
CA LEU A 167 17.44 3.67 14.57
C LEU A 167 16.67 3.13 15.79
N LEU A 168 16.86 3.70 16.99
CA LEU A 168 16.06 3.35 18.17
C LEU A 168 14.58 3.70 17.94
N TRP A 169 14.31 4.87 17.33
CA TRP A 169 12.94 5.26 16.95
C TRP A 169 12.35 4.37 15.87
N ALA A 170 13.16 3.98 14.88
CA ALA A 170 12.73 3.05 13.85
C ALA A 170 12.37 1.68 14.45
N LEU A 171 13.15 1.17 15.40
CA LEU A 171 12.89 -0.10 16.10
C LEU A 171 11.63 -0.03 16.97
N GLU A 172 11.45 1.05 17.75
CA GLU A 172 10.24 1.24 18.55
C GLU A 172 8.98 1.37 17.67
N GLY A 173 9.08 2.09 16.56
CA GLY A 173 8.01 2.19 15.58
C GLY A 173 7.69 0.84 14.92
N ALA A 174 8.72 0.05 14.62
CA ALA A 174 8.57 -1.29 14.06
C ALA A 174 7.78 -2.23 15.01
N ILE A 175 8.12 -2.20 16.30
CA ILE A 175 7.49 -3.03 17.34
C ILE A 175 6.06 -2.57 17.63
N SER A 176 5.82 -1.26 17.67
CA SER A 176 4.48 -0.69 17.89
C SER A 176 3.58 -0.67 16.65
N GLY A 177 4.10 -1.08 15.48
CA GLY A 177 3.36 -1.07 14.23
C GLY A 177 3.09 0.33 13.66
N GLN A 178 3.86 1.34 14.07
CA GLN A 178 3.65 2.74 13.72
C GLN A 178 4.88 3.38 13.05
N HIS A 179 4.67 4.45 12.28
CA HIS A 179 5.80 5.23 11.77
C HIS A 179 6.53 5.92 12.92
N TRP A 180 7.87 5.93 12.92
CA TRP A 180 8.66 6.45 14.05
C TRP A 180 8.34 7.92 14.41
N SER A 181 7.84 8.71 13.45
CA SER A 181 7.46 10.11 13.67
C SER A 181 6.27 10.31 14.61
N VAL A 182 5.43 9.29 14.81
CA VAL A 182 4.25 9.38 15.69
C VAL A 182 4.50 8.89 17.11
N ILE A 183 5.71 8.40 17.40
CA ILE A 183 6.10 7.97 18.75
C ILE A 183 6.05 9.20 19.69
N PRO A 184 5.27 9.16 20.78
CA PRO A 184 5.15 10.27 21.71
C PRO A 184 6.48 10.69 22.32
N GLU A 185 6.65 11.98 22.58
CA GLU A 185 7.87 12.53 23.17
C GLU A 185 8.18 11.91 24.54
N GLN A 186 7.16 11.66 25.35
CA GLN A 186 7.29 10.94 26.62
C GLN A 186 7.99 9.59 26.45
N ARG A 187 7.56 8.79 25.47
CA ARG A 187 8.14 7.48 25.19
C ARG A 187 9.58 7.57 24.70
N ARG A 188 9.90 8.60 23.90
CA ARG A 188 11.28 8.87 23.48
C ARG A 188 12.17 9.20 24.68
N ASN A 189 11.70 10.03 25.59
CA ASN A 189 12.44 10.40 26.80
C ASN A 189 12.68 9.20 27.73
N GLU A 190 11.68 8.32 27.90
CA GLU A 190 11.85 7.05 28.62
C GLU A 190 12.97 6.20 28.02
N LEU A 191 12.94 5.99 26.70
CA LEU A 191 13.95 5.20 26.00
C LEU A 191 15.35 5.82 26.07
N LEU A 192 15.47 7.15 25.98
CA LEU A 192 16.75 7.85 26.16
C LEU A 192 17.28 7.71 27.59
N SER A 193 16.41 7.83 28.59
CA SER A 193 16.80 7.68 30.00
C SER A 193 17.29 6.27 30.31
N ALA A 194 16.71 5.25 29.67
CA ALA A 194 17.09 3.85 29.84
C ALA A 194 18.31 3.43 28.97
N LEU A 195 18.70 4.27 28.01
CA LEU A 195 19.91 4.12 27.22
C LEU A 195 21.15 4.71 27.91
N SER A 196 20.93 5.68 28.81
CA SER A 196 21.97 6.38 29.58
C SER A 196 22.69 5.45 30.56
#